data_AF-A0A960EUZ2-F1
#
_entry.id   AF-A0A960EUZ2-F1
#
_cell.length_a   1.000
_cell.length_b   1.000
_cell.length_c   1.000
_cell.angle_alpha   90.00
_cell.angle_beta   90.00
_cell.angle_gamma   90.00
#
_symmetry.space_group_name_H-M   'P 1'
#
loop_
_entity.id
_entity.type
_entity.pdbx_description
1 polymer ?
#
loop_
_entity_poly.entity_id
_entity_poly.type
_entity_poly.pdbx_seq_one_letter_code
_entity_poly.pdbx_strand_id
1 'polypeptide(L)'
;EERYSEVYLSTDTPDFVKWAEAMGCVGIRVESPEEVGPAIEKANSINDRPVVIEFRTDSSEKVFPMVPAGKSNSEVQVPDFQRDPAAAPVEEVAQ
;
A
#
# COMPACT_ATOMS: atom_id res chain seq x y z
N GLU A 1 -6.94 19.37 -7.87
CA GLU A 1 -6.89 18.73 -9.20
C GLU A 1 -5.59 17.94 -9.24
N GLU A 2 -5.67 16.61 -9.17
CA GLU A 2 -4.49 15.75 -9.10
C GLU A 2 -3.98 15.48 -10.51
N ARG A 3 -2.69 15.73 -10.75
CA ARG A 3 -2.06 15.60 -12.07
C ARG A 3 -1.35 14.26 -12.16
N TYR A 4 -2.09 13.23 -12.57
CA TYR A 4 -1.54 11.90 -12.82
C TYR A 4 -1.08 11.77 -14.27
N SER A 5 0.25 11.71 -14.50
CA SER A 5 0.84 11.52 -15.83
C SER A 5 1.55 10.19 -15.89
N GLU A 6 1.00 9.21 -16.62
CA GLU A 6 1.59 7.88 -16.83
C GLU A 6 1.94 7.10 -15.54
N VAL A 7 1.24 7.38 -14.44
CA VAL A 7 1.48 6.73 -13.12
C VAL A 7 0.46 5.63 -12.78
N TYR A 8 -0.61 5.50 -13.56
CA TYR A 8 -1.66 4.51 -13.32
C TYR A 8 -1.57 3.35 -14.32
N LEU A 9 -1.22 2.18 -13.80
CA LEU A 9 -1.41 0.90 -14.49
C LEU A 9 -2.75 0.32 -14.03
N SER A 10 -3.57 -0.17 -14.96
CA SER A 10 -4.91 -0.66 -14.68
C SER A 10 -4.92 -1.66 -13.51
N THR A 11 -5.85 -1.51 -12.58
CA THR A 11 -5.98 -2.37 -11.38
C THR A 11 -6.06 -3.87 -11.72
N ASP A 12 -6.62 -4.21 -12.88
CA ASP A 12 -6.84 -5.60 -13.28
C ASP A 12 -5.69 -6.23 -14.10
N THR A 13 -4.65 -5.45 -14.42
CA THR A 13 -3.55 -5.93 -15.27
C THR A 13 -2.19 -5.55 -14.68
N PRO A 14 -1.30 -6.53 -14.40
CA PRO A 14 -1.39 -7.97 -14.68
C PRO A 14 -2.10 -8.80 -13.59
N ASP A 15 -2.63 -9.96 -13.97
CA ASP A 15 -3.18 -10.95 -13.03
C ASP A 15 -2.04 -11.69 -12.29
N PHE A 16 -1.69 -11.18 -11.12
CA PHE A 16 -0.56 -11.68 -10.33
C PHE A 16 -0.74 -13.11 -9.83
N VAL A 17 -1.98 -13.56 -9.61
CA VAL A 17 -2.28 -14.95 -9.20
C VAL A 17 -1.90 -15.92 -10.32
N LYS A 18 -2.37 -15.67 -11.54
CA LYS A 18 -2.04 -16.52 -12.70
C LYS A 18 -0.56 -16.47 -13.04
N TRP A 19 0.06 -15.30 -12.90
CA TRP A 19 1.51 -15.17 -13.09
C TRP A 19 2.29 -16.00 -12.07
N ALA A 20 1.89 -15.97 -10.79
CA ALA A 20 2.51 -16.78 -9.75
C ALA A 20 2.33 -18.29 -10.04
N GLU A 21 1.14 -18.72 -10.44
CA GLU A 21 0.87 -20.12 -10.81
C GLU A 21 1.72 -20.58 -12.01
N ALA A 22 1.90 -19.74 -13.02
CA ALA A 22 2.76 -20.04 -14.18
C ALA A 22 4.25 -20.20 -13.79
N MET A 23 4.68 -19.53 -12.72
CA MET A 23 6.04 -19.65 -12.17
C MET A 23 6.20 -20.81 -11.17
N GLY A 24 5.14 -21.59 -10.92
CA GLY A 24 5.14 -22.71 -9.97
C GLY A 24 4.87 -22.30 -8.51
N CYS A 25 4.58 -21.02 -8.25
CA CYS A 25 4.22 -20.50 -6.94
C CYS A 25 2.73 -20.69 -6.67
N VAL A 26 2.30 -20.74 -5.40
CA VAL A 26 0.87 -20.63 -5.07
C VAL A 26 0.48 -19.16 -5.12
N GLY A 27 -0.52 -18.81 -5.92
CA GLY A 27 -1.13 -17.48 -5.92
C GLY A 27 -2.33 -17.41 -4.98
N ILE A 28 -2.39 -16.37 -4.15
CA ILE A 28 -3.55 -16.07 -3.28
C ILE A 28 -3.94 -14.62 -3.55
N ARG A 29 -5.23 -14.35 -3.80
CA ARG A 29 -5.77 -12.99 -3.86
C ARG A 29 -6.58 -12.71 -2.60
N VAL A 30 -6.41 -11.52 -2.06
CA VAL A 30 -7.10 -11.00 -0.87
C VAL A 30 -7.76 -9.69 -1.26
N GLU A 31 -9.08 -9.65 -1.22
CA GLU A 31 -9.87 -8.48 -1.63
C GLU A 31 -10.47 -7.74 -0.44
N SER A 32 -10.63 -8.40 0.71
CA SER A 32 -11.20 -7.80 1.91
C SER A 32 -10.28 -7.93 3.15
N PRO A 33 -10.43 -7.04 4.14
CA PRO A 33 -9.64 -7.10 5.37
C PRO A 33 -9.82 -8.40 6.16
N GLU A 34 -10.99 -9.04 6.10
CA GLU A 34 -11.25 -10.28 6.83
C GLU A 34 -10.51 -11.49 6.25
N GLU A 35 -10.13 -11.43 4.98
CA GLU A 35 -9.39 -12.49 4.29
C GLU A 35 -7.88 -12.46 4.60
N VAL A 36 -7.36 -11.36 5.16
CA VAL A 36 -5.93 -11.16 5.43
C VAL A 36 -5.38 -12.23 6.38
N GLY A 37 -6.04 -12.46 7.51
CA GLY A 37 -5.62 -13.47 8.50
C GLY A 37 -5.59 -14.88 7.91
N PRO A 38 -6.71 -15.39 7.37
CA PRO A 38 -6.77 -16.69 6.72
C PRO A 38 -5.77 -16.86 5.56
N ALA A 39 -5.53 -15.81 4.77
CA ALA A 39 -4.56 -15.85 3.67
C ALA A 39 -3.13 -16.03 4.16
N ILE A 40 -2.73 -15.33 5.24
CA ILE A 40 -1.41 -15.47 5.85
C ILE A 40 -1.24 -16.86 6.48
N GLU A 41 -2.27 -17.37 7.17
CA GLU A 41 -2.24 -18.73 7.74
C GLU A 41 -2.07 -19.79 6.64
N LYS A 42 -2.85 -19.68 5.56
CA LYS A 42 -2.74 -20.57 4.39
C LYS A 42 -1.35 -20.50 3.76
N ALA A 43 -0.80 -19.30 3.59
CA ALA A 43 0.54 -19.12 3.04
C ALA A 43 1.62 -19.77 3.93
N ASN A 44 1.55 -19.60 5.25
CA ASN A 44 2.49 -20.19 6.19
C ASN A 44 2.36 -21.72 6.32
N SER A 45 1.21 -22.29 5.97
CA SER A 45 1.01 -23.75 5.98
C SER A 45 1.71 -24.47 4.83
N ILE A 46 2.02 -23.75 3.74
CA ILE A 46 2.63 -24.29 2.52
C ILE A 46 4.15 -24.25 2.69
N ASN A 47 4.78 -25.42 2.71
CA ASN A 47 6.23 -25.56 2.95
C ASN A 47 6.99 -26.18 1.76
N ASP A 48 6.28 -26.52 0.69
CA ASP A 48 6.78 -27.25 -0.48
C ASP A 48 7.07 -26.33 -1.68
N ARG A 49 6.52 -25.11 -1.70
CA ARG A 49 6.66 -24.15 -2.81
C ARG A 49 6.48 -22.69 -2.36
N PRO A 50 7.03 -21.71 -3.10
CA PRO A 50 6.82 -20.29 -2.79
C PRO A 50 5.35 -19.88 -2.92
N VAL A 51 4.94 -18.91 -2.11
CA VAL A 51 3.58 -18.35 -2.11
C VAL A 51 3.65 -16.85 -2.42
N VAL A 52 2.80 -16.39 -3.34
CA VAL A 52 2.60 -14.99 -3.68
C VAL A 52 1.19 -14.61 -3.24
N ILE A 53 1.08 -13.59 -2.40
CA ILE A 53 -0.21 -13.05 -1.95
C ILE A 53 -0.38 -11.66 -2.54
N GLU A 54 -1.45 -11.48 -3.32
CA GLU A 54 -1.90 -10.20 -3.85
C GLU A 54 -2.93 -9.61 -2.90
N PHE A 55 -2.60 -8.48 -2.26
CA PHE A 55 -3.53 -7.72 -1.44
C PHE A 55 -4.07 -6.53 -2.23
N ARG A 56 -5.40 -6.40 -2.31
CA ARG A 56 -6.03 -5.18 -2.82
C ARG A 56 -6.01 -4.12 -1.73
N THR A 57 -5.32 -3.02 -2.00
CA THR A 57 -5.23 -1.85 -1.11
C THR A 57 -5.73 -0.61 -1.82
N ASP A 58 -6.19 0.37 -1.06
CA ASP A 58 -6.55 1.67 -1.61
C ASP A 58 -5.28 2.40 -2.09
N SER A 59 -5.26 2.85 -3.35
CA SER A 59 -4.12 3.55 -3.95
C SER A 59 -4.03 5.03 -3.57
N SER A 60 -5.08 5.59 -2.98
CA SER A 60 -5.11 6.98 -2.51
C SER A 60 -4.45 7.17 -1.13
N GLU A 61 -4.25 6.07 -0.39
CA GLU A 61 -3.60 6.09 0.91
C GLU A 61 -2.13 6.48 0.79
N LYS A 62 -1.71 7.43 1.63
CA LYS A 62 -0.36 8.01 1.62
C LYS A 62 0.48 7.43 2.75
N VAL A 63 1.79 7.40 2.53
CA VAL A 63 2.75 6.96 3.56
C VAL A 63 3.04 8.12 4.50
N PHE A 64 2.62 7.98 5.74
CA PHE A 64 2.94 8.88 6.84
C PHE A 64 3.63 8.11 7.99
N PRO A 65 4.44 8.76 8.84
CA PRO A 65 4.86 10.16 8.80
C PRO A 65 5.90 10.44 7.71
N MET A 66 5.81 11.61 7.08
CA MET A 66 6.74 12.04 6.02
C MET A 66 7.33 13.42 6.29
N VAL A 67 8.64 13.57 6.13
CA VAL A 67 9.33 14.87 6.13
C VAL A 67 9.48 15.31 4.67
N PRO A 68 8.87 16.45 4.27
CA PRO A 68 9.00 16.92 2.89
C PRO A 68 10.45 17.27 2.54
N ALA A 69 10.80 17.14 1.27
CA ALA A 69 12.13 17.50 0.78
C ALA A 69 12.47 18.95 1.11
N GLY A 70 13.65 19.18 1.71
CA GLY A 70 14.11 20.52 2.09
C GLY A 70 13.57 21.04 3.44
N LYS A 71 12.83 20.23 4.20
CA LYS A 71 12.34 20.59 5.54
C LYS A 71 13.18 19.97 6.65
N SER A 72 13.10 20.57 7.85
CA SER A 72 13.74 20.01 9.04
C SER A 72 13.01 18.76 9.53
N ASN A 73 13.71 17.86 10.22
CA ASN A 73 13.11 16.67 10.85
C ASN A 73 12.01 17.00 11.88
N SER A 74 11.89 18.26 12.29
CA SER A 74 10.82 18.74 13.17
C SER A 74 9.51 19.06 12.43
N GLU A 75 9.54 19.19 11.09
CA GLU A 75 8.39 19.53 10.25
C GLU A 75 7.77 18.27 9.61
N VAL A 76 7.36 17.33 10.46
CA VAL A 76 6.77 16.06 10.03
C VAL A 76 5.30 16.25 9.64
N GLN A 77 4.91 15.73 8.48
CA GLN A 77 3.50 15.59 8.10
C GLN A 77 2.94 14.29 8.67
N VAL A 78 1.77 14.40 9.31
CA VAL A 78 0.99 13.30 9.86
C VAL A 78 -0.41 13.33 9.26
N PRO A 79 -1.11 12.19 9.18
CA PRO A 79 -2.50 12.17 8.75
C PRO A 79 -3.37 12.89 9.78
N ASP A 80 -4.54 13.36 9.36
CA ASP A 80 -5.39 14.24 10.18
C ASP A 80 -5.76 13.63 11.55
N PHE A 81 -5.90 12.31 11.62
CA PHE A 81 -6.22 11.60 12.86
C PHE A 81 -5.05 11.52 13.87
N GLN A 82 -3.83 11.83 13.44
CA GLN A 82 -2.61 11.88 14.28
C GLN A 82 -2.11 13.31 14.51
N ARG A 83 -2.83 14.32 14.02
CA ARG A 83 -2.45 15.71 14.17
C ARG A 83 -2.63 16.15 15.62
N ASP A 84 -1.54 16.60 16.24
CA ASP A 84 -1.61 17.27 17.54
C ASP A 84 -2.39 18.59 17.37
N PRO A 85 -3.52 18.80 18.06
CA PRO A 85 -4.30 20.04 17.97
C PRO A 85 -3.51 21.29 18.41
N ALA A 86 -2.37 21.13 19.09
CA ALA A 86 -1.47 22.22 19.48
C ALA A 86 -0.33 22.50 18.47
N ALA A 87 -0.12 21.65 17.48
CA ALA A 87 0.93 21.84 16.48
C ALA A 87 0.47 22.81 15.38
N ALA A 88 1.26 23.86 15.15
CA ALA A 88 0.97 24.90 14.14
C ALA A 88 0.73 24.28 12.75
N PRO A 89 -0.18 24.84 11.94
CA PRO A 89 -0.44 24.31 10.61
C PRO A 89 0.81 24.41 9.74
N VAL A 90 1.33 23.26 9.31
CA VAL A 90 2.30 23.20 8.22
C VAL A 90 1.57 23.63 6.96
N GLU A 91 2.03 24.75 6.36
CA GLU A 91 1.49 25.27 5.11
C GLU A 91 1.44 24.17 4.06
N GLU A 92 0.25 24.00 3.47
CA GLU A 92 0.00 23.10 2.35
C GLU A 92 0.78 23.61 1.13
N VAL A 93 1.98 23.05 0.91
CA VAL A 93 2.76 23.35 -0.28
C VAL A 93 2.12 22.58 -1.44
N ALA A 94 1.15 23.24 -2.08
CA ALA A 94 0.65 22.85 -3.39
C ALA A 94 1.78 22.92 -4.42
N GLN A 95 2.09 21.80 -5.06
CA GLN A 95 2.77 21.71 -6.36
C GLN A 95 2.20 20.55 -7.18
#